data_AF-A0A1Y3WWY8-F1
#
_entry.id   AF-A0A1Y3WWY8-F1
#
_cell.length_a   1.000
_cell.length_b   1.000
_cell.length_c   1.000
_cell.angle_alpha   90.00
_cell.angle_beta   90.00
_cell.angle_gamma   90.00
#
_symmetry.space_group_name_H-M   'P 1'
#
loop_
_entity.id
_entity.type
_entity.pdbx_description
1 polymer ?
#
loop_
_entity_poly.entity_id
_entity_poly.type
_entity_poly.pdbx_seq_one_letter_code
_entity_poly.pdbx_strand_id
1 'polypeptide(L)'
;MTFAKTLIEYGADVNDVETGERRKENSTRFTPLIAASRTGRLDLVRLFVLKGADVNYRNEFGQSALSESVMVDEYKAAYYLLQNGADYNRPIYCRFNYSIPIEKSDPNDKGKPMYLWDVLKEDLSEFGTSEYKYKMRIIDFLKSKGLDISLDSYFEL
;
A
#
# COMPACT_ATOMS: atom_id res chain seq x y z
N MET A 1 12.19 -16.32 6.81
CA MET A 1 13.25 -15.53 6.14
C MET A 1 14.23 -16.36 5.30
N THR A 2 14.50 -17.65 5.63
CA THR A 2 15.60 -18.42 5.01
C THR A 2 15.45 -18.65 3.50
N PHE A 3 14.29 -19.14 3.03
CA PHE A 3 14.12 -19.48 1.62
C PHE A 3 14.26 -18.29 0.65
N ALA A 4 13.60 -17.16 0.92
CA ALA A 4 13.71 -15.97 0.06
C ALA A 4 15.15 -15.43 0.01
N LYS A 5 15.85 -15.43 1.16
CA LYS A 5 17.26 -15.03 1.23
C LYS A 5 18.13 -15.96 0.39
N THR A 6 17.96 -17.27 0.54
CA THR A 6 18.70 -18.27 -0.25
C THR A 6 18.46 -18.09 -1.74
N LEU A 7 17.22 -17.94 -2.19
CA LEU A 7 16.93 -17.75 -3.63
C LEU A 7 17.65 -16.52 -4.21
N ILE A 8 17.68 -15.40 -3.50
CA ILE A 8 18.41 -14.20 -3.91
C ILE A 8 19.92 -14.45 -3.95
N GLU A 9 20.48 -15.19 -2.98
CA GLU A 9 21.90 -15.57 -2.97
C GLU A 9 22.26 -16.47 -4.17
N TYR A 10 21.32 -17.28 -4.65
CA TYR A 10 21.45 -18.09 -5.87
C TYR A 10 21.10 -17.33 -7.16
N GLY A 11 20.86 -16.01 -7.10
CA GLY A 11 20.68 -15.16 -8.27
C GLY A 11 19.24 -14.92 -8.70
N ALA A 12 18.25 -15.21 -7.86
CA ALA A 12 16.87 -14.79 -8.13
C ALA A 12 16.77 -13.25 -8.15
N ASP A 13 16.09 -12.69 -9.16
CA ASP A 13 15.87 -11.26 -9.27
C ASP A 13 14.73 -10.82 -8.34
N VAL A 14 14.99 -9.81 -7.50
CA VAL A 14 14.00 -9.25 -6.57
C VAL A 14 12.94 -8.41 -7.26
N ASN A 15 13.17 -8.05 -8.53
CA ASN A 15 12.25 -7.31 -9.39
C ASN A 15 11.51 -8.19 -10.40
N ASP A 16 11.71 -9.51 -10.37
CA ASP A 16 10.98 -10.41 -11.24
C ASP A 16 9.47 -10.23 -11.05
N VAL A 17 8.75 -10.20 -12.16
CA VAL A 17 7.29 -10.12 -12.18
C VAL A 17 6.78 -11.51 -12.46
N GLU A 18 5.75 -11.96 -11.73
CA GLU A 18 5.11 -13.26 -11.98
C GLU A 18 4.75 -13.45 -13.47
N THR A 19 5.39 -14.38 -14.17
CA THR A 19 5.22 -14.59 -15.63
C THR A 19 4.34 -15.81 -15.98
N GLY A 20 3.85 -16.55 -14.99
CA GLY A 20 3.08 -17.78 -15.20
C GLY A 20 1.75 -17.55 -15.92
N GLU A 21 1.21 -18.61 -16.53
CA GLU A 21 -0.13 -18.58 -17.12
C GLU A 21 -1.15 -18.10 -16.08
N ARG A 22 -1.94 -17.09 -16.46
CA ARG A 22 -2.97 -16.54 -15.61
C ARG A 22 -3.98 -17.64 -15.28
N ARG A 23 -4.07 -18.03 -14.00
CA ARG A 23 -4.99 -19.09 -13.56
C ARG A 23 -6.46 -18.72 -13.75
N LYS A 24 -6.79 -17.42 -13.87
CA LYS A 24 -8.15 -16.87 -14.06
C LYS A 24 -8.07 -15.54 -14.83
N GLU A 25 -9.16 -15.18 -15.52
CA GLU A 25 -9.38 -13.80 -15.95
C GLU A 25 -9.28 -12.88 -14.71
N ASN A 26 -8.47 -11.81 -14.80
CA ASN A 26 -8.16 -10.85 -13.73
C ASN A 26 -7.13 -11.26 -12.66
N SER A 27 -6.26 -12.25 -12.89
CA SER A 27 -5.11 -12.46 -12.00
C SER A 27 -4.06 -11.36 -12.17
N THR A 28 -3.71 -10.68 -11.07
CA THR A 28 -2.72 -9.61 -10.97
C THR A 28 -1.30 -10.18 -10.89
N ARG A 29 -0.42 -9.79 -11.82
CA ARG A 29 1.02 -10.12 -11.70
C ARG A 29 1.65 -9.30 -10.58
N PHE A 30 2.39 -9.94 -9.69
CA PHE A 30 3.11 -9.29 -8.60
C PHE A 30 4.63 -9.44 -8.71
N THR A 31 5.35 -8.43 -8.21
CA THR A 31 6.74 -8.58 -7.83
C THR A 31 6.83 -9.19 -6.42
N PRO A 32 7.98 -9.78 -6.03
CA PRO A 32 8.22 -10.22 -4.66
C PRO A 32 7.88 -9.15 -3.61
N LEU A 33 8.20 -7.89 -3.89
CA LEU A 33 7.91 -6.77 -3.00
C LEU A 33 6.41 -6.49 -2.87
N ILE A 34 5.64 -6.51 -3.97
CA ILE A 34 4.19 -6.32 -3.93
C ILE A 34 3.54 -7.46 -3.11
N ALA A 35 3.91 -8.71 -3.37
CA ALA A 35 3.36 -9.87 -2.66
C ALA A 35 3.68 -9.84 -1.15
N ALA A 36 4.91 -9.49 -0.78
CA ALA A 36 5.31 -9.35 0.63
C ALA A 36 4.55 -8.21 1.34
N SER A 37 4.28 -7.12 0.63
CA SER A 37 3.58 -5.95 1.18
C SER A 37 2.11 -6.23 1.43
N ARG A 38 1.45 -6.93 0.49
CA ARG A 38 0.05 -7.40 0.64
C ARG A 38 -0.15 -8.37 1.81
N THR A 39 0.88 -9.14 2.15
CA THR A 39 0.82 -10.17 3.21
C THR A 39 1.33 -9.68 4.56
N GLY A 40 1.69 -8.40 4.70
CA GLY A 40 2.19 -7.85 5.96
C GLY A 40 3.56 -8.37 6.38
N ARG A 41 4.24 -9.10 5.49
CA ARG A 41 5.52 -9.77 5.77
C ARG A 41 6.67 -8.77 5.77
N LEU A 42 6.70 -7.90 6.78
CA LEU A 42 7.70 -6.83 6.93
C LEU A 42 9.13 -7.36 6.88
N ASP A 43 9.35 -8.59 7.35
CA ASP A 43 10.63 -9.30 7.26
C ASP A 43 11.10 -9.44 5.80
N LEU A 44 10.18 -9.82 4.91
CA LEU A 44 10.43 -9.93 3.47
C LEU A 44 10.46 -8.57 2.77
N VAL A 45 9.58 -7.64 3.14
CA VAL A 45 9.60 -6.27 2.61
C VAL A 45 10.97 -5.64 2.84
N ARG A 46 11.49 -5.69 4.08
CA ARG A 46 12.84 -5.20 4.41
C ARG A 46 13.92 -5.89 3.61
N LEU A 47 13.85 -7.21 3.47
CA LEU A 47 14.83 -7.97 2.70
C LEU A 47 14.85 -7.53 1.23
N PHE A 48 13.69 -7.44 0.59
CA PHE A 48 13.61 -7.10 -0.83
C PHE A 48 14.02 -5.64 -1.10
N VAL A 49 13.58 -4.68 -0.27
CA VAL A 49 14.03 -3.28 -0.36
C VAL A 49 15.54 -3.18 -0.18
N LEU A 50 16.12 -3.85 0.81
CA LEU A 50 17.58 -3.90 1.03
C LEU A 50 18.34 -4.49 -0.16
N LYS A 51 17.70 -5.38 -0.91
CA LYS A 51 18.28 -6.05 -2.09
C LYS A 51 18.02 -5.30 -3.41
N GLY A 52 17.46 -4.09 -3.35
CA GLY A 52 17.28 -3.23 -4.54
C GLY A 52 15.99 -3.48 -5.29
N ALA A 53 14.95 -4.01 -4.62
CA ALA A 53 13.61 -4.03 -5.21
C ALA A 53 13.12 -2.60 -5.49
N ASP A 54 12.53 -2.39 -6.66
CA ASP A 54 11.91 -1.11 -7.03
C ASP A 54 10.66 -0.88 -6.19
N VAL A 55 10.80 0.00 -5.20
CA VAL A 55 9.74 0.40 -4.27
C VAL A 55 8.53 1.03 -4.98
N ASN A 56 8.75 1.63 -6.16
CA ASN A 56 7.76 2.37 -6.91
C ASN A 56 7.22 1.62 -8.13
N TYR A 57 7.64 0.37 -8.34
CA TYR A 57 7.08 -0.47 -9.40
C TYR A 57 5.56 -0.56 -9.27
N ARG A 58 4.88 -0.45 -10.41
CA ARG A 58 3.42 -0.63 -10.52
C ARG A 58 3.14 -1.71 -11.55
N ASN A 59 2.27 -2.66 -11.19
CA ASN A 59 1.81 -3.64 -12.15
C ASN A 59 0.82 -3.02 -13.15
N GLU A 60 0.30 -3.85 -14.07
CA GLU A 60 -0.65 -3.44 -15.12
C GLU A 60 -1.98 -2.87 -14.61
N PHE A 61 -2.32 -3.09 -13.33
CA PHE A 61 -3.50 -2.53 -12.67
C PHE A 61 -3.15 -1.27 -11.87
N GLY A 62 -1.91 -0.81 -11.95
CA GLY A 62 -1.43 0.32 -11.18
C GLY A 62 -1.20 -0.01 -9.70
N GLN A 63 -1.10 -1.27 -9.30
CA GLN A 63 -0.84 -1.63 -7.89
C GLN A 63 0.66 -1.56 -7.62
N SER A 64 1.04 -0.89 -6.53
CA SER A 64 2.40 -0.85 -5.98
C SER A 64 2.49 -1.59 -4.64
N ALA A 65 3.71 -1.74 -4.13
CA ALA A 65 3.93 -2.26 -2.79
C ALA A 65 3.19 -1.43 -1.72
N LEU A 66 3.24 -0.10 -1.85
CA LEU A 66 2.54 0.82 -0.96
C LEU A 66 1.02 0.62 -1.05
N SER A 67 0.45 0.60 -2.26
CA SER A 67 -1.00 0.49 -2.40
C SER A 67 -1.53 -0.82 -1.84
N GLU A 68 -0.89 -1.95 -2.12
CA GLU A 68 -1.33 -3.25 -1.60
C GLU A 68 -1.24 -3.33 -0.07
N SER A 69 -0.18 -2.80 0.54
CA SER A 69 -0.08 -2.78 2.00
C SER A 69 -1.15 -1.91 2.67
N VAL A 70 -1.53 -0.78 2.04
CA VAL A 70 -2.55 0.12 2.57
C VAL A 70 -3.95 -0.49 2.41
N MET A 71 -4.22 -1.15 1.28
CA MET A 71 -5.52 -1.79 1.00
C MET A 71 -5.87 -2.94 1.94
N VAL A 72 -4.88 -3.52 2.61
CA VAL A 72 -5.05 -4.61 3.58
C VAL A 72 -4.68 -4.20 5.01
N ASP A 73 -4.60 -2.89 5.29
CA ASP A 73 -4.29 -2.30 6.59
C ASP A 73 -2.94 -2.71 7.21
N GLU A 74 -2.00 -3.17 6.37
CA GLU A 74 -0.63 -3.51 6.76
C GLU A 74 0.25 -2.25 6.90
N TYR A 75 -0.20 -1.32 7.73
CA TYR A 75 0.39 0.01 7.89
C TYR A 75 1.85 -0.01 8.35
N LYS A 76 2.27 -1.08 9.02
CA LYS A 76 3.68 -1.27 9.38
C LYS A 76 4.58 -1.48 8.16
N ALA A 77 4.12 -2.24 7.17
CA ALA A 77 4.81 -2.39 5.89
C ALA A 77 4.71 -1.10 5.07
N ALA A 78 3.53 -0.49 4.99
CA ALA A 78 3.31 0.78 4.30
C ALA A 78 4.26 1.89 4.81
N TYR A 79 4.34 2.04 6.14
CA TYR A 79 5.22 3.03 6.77
C TYR A 79 6.69 2.79 6.41
N TYR A 80 7.15 1.52 6.43
CA TYR A 80 8.52 1.21 6.04
C TYR A 80 8.77 1.53 4.55
N LEU A 81 7.82 1.23 3.65
CA LEU A 81 7.94 1.58 2.23
C LEU A 81 8.04 3.10 2.02
N LEU A 82 7.24 3.89 2.73
CA LEU A 82 7.30 5.37 2.70
C LEU A 82 8.66 5.90 3.16
N GLN A 83 9.22 5.32 4.23
CA GLN A 83 10.57 5.66 4.69
C GLN A 83 11.65 5.35 3.64
N ASN A 84 11.38 4.42 2.71
CA ASN A 84 12.27 4.04 1.63
C ASN A 84 11.86 4.63 0.26
N GLY A 85 11.12 5.74 0.26
CA GLY A 85 10.86 6.52 -0.96
C GLY A 85 9.68 6.04 -1.79
N ALA A 86 8.74 5.29 -1.21
CA ALA A 86 7.47 5.01 -1.88
C ALA A 86 6.71 6.30 -2.21
N ASP A 87 6.28 6.42 -3.46
CA ASP A 87 5.52 7.56 -3.99
C ASP A 87 4.07 7.50 -3.49
N TYR A 88 3.76 8.37 -2.53
CA TYR A 88 2.43 8.53 -1.96
C TYR A 88 1.53 9.51 -2.74
N ASN A 89 2.06 10.16 -3.80
CA ASN A 89 1.28 11.07 -4.65
C ASN A 89 0.53 10.31 -5.77
N ARG A 90 0.57 8.97 -5.75
CA ARG A 90 -0.19 8.13 -6.66
C ARG A 90 -1.45 7.60 -5.99
N PRO A 91 -2.52 7.35 -6.76
CA PRO A 91 -3.70 6.68 -6.23
C PRO A 91 -3.33 5.32 -5.64
N ILE A 92 -3.87 5.03 -4.45
CA ILE A 92 -3.87 3.72 -3.82
C ILE A 92 -4.83 2.81 -4.60
N TYR A 93 -6.03 3.30 -4.87
CA TYR A 93 -7.02 2.64 -5.73
C TYR A 93 -7.94 3.69 -6.34
N CYS A 94 -8.83 3.28 -7.23
CA CYS A 94 -9.95 4.10 -7.67
C CYS A 94 -11.25 3.46 -7.16
N ARG A 95 -12.24 4.27 -6.76
CA ARG A 95 -13.55 3.79 -6.28
C ARG A 95 -14.32 3.08 -7.39
N PHE A 96 -13.98 1.82 -7.65
CA PHE A 96 -14.69 0.92 -8.56
C PHE A 96 -15.50 -0.14 -7.79
N ASN A 97 -15.09 -0.48 -6.56
CA ASN A 97 -15.68 -1.52 -5.71
C ASN A 97 -15.45 -1.20 -4.21
N TYR A 98 -16.52 -0.74 -3.54
CA TYR A 98 -16.84 -0.76 -2.09
C TYR A 98 -15.97 -0.04 -1.04
N SER A 99 -16.67 0.66 -0.14
CA SER A 99 -16.46 0.83 1.33
C SER A 99 -17.48 1.82 1.93
N ILE A 100 -18.11 2.64 1.09
CA ILE A 100 -19.25 3.44 1.50
C ILE A 100 -20.53 2.60 1.33
N PRO A 101 -21.38 2.47 2.36
CA PRO A 101 -22.73 1.92 2.20
C PRO A 101 -23.40 2.57 0.98
N ILE A 102 -24.11 1.83 0.13
CA ILE A 102 -24.71 2.37 -1.12
C ILE A 102 -25.55 3.63 -0.83
N GLU A 103 -26.22 3.65 0.32
CA GLU A 103 -26.97 4.79 0.87
C GLU A 103 -26.15 6.08 1.09
N LYS A 104 -24.84 5.96 1.30
CA LYS A 104 -23.89 7.07 1.46
C LYS A 104 -23.01 7.28 0.22
N SER A 105 -23.04 6.38 -0.75
CA SER A 105 -22.16 6.46 -1.93
C SER A 105 -22.73 7.48 -2.93
N ASP A 106 -21.96 8.53 -3.24
CA ASP A 106 -22.29 9.42 -4.36
C ASP A 106 -21.99 8.67 -5.68
N PRO A 107 -22.96 8.49 -6.59
CA PRO A 107 -22.72 7.91 -7.91
C PRO A 107 -21.62 8.61 -8.72
N ASN A 108 -21.33 9.89 -8.44
CA ASN A 108 -20.25 10.66 -9.07
C ASN A 108 -18.86 10.26 -8.57
N ASP A 109 -18.74 9.53 -7.45
CA ASP A 109 -17.45 9.07 -6.93
C ASP A 109 -16.89 7.87 -7.70
N LYS A 110 -17.66 7.26 -8.62
CA LYS A 110 -17.21 6.09 -9.38
C LYS A 110 -15.99 6.44 -10.24
N GLY A 111 -14.90 5.69 -10.05
CA GLY A 111 -13.64 5.91 -10.74
C GLY A 111 -12.80 7.06 -10.19
N LYS A 112 -13.24 7.74 -9.13
CA LYS A 112 -12.44 8.74 -8.43
C LYS A 112 -11.20 8.09 -7.82
N PRO A 113 -9.99 8.66 -8.03
CA PRO A 113 -8.78 8.17 -7.39
C PRO A 113 -8.84 8.44 -5.88
N MET A 114 -8.46 7.44 -5.10
CA MET A 114 -8.26 7.51 -3.66
C MET A 114 -6.76 7.57 -3.39
N TYR A 115 -6.29 8.67 -2.82
CA TYR A 115 -4.90 8.83 -2.41
C TYR A 115 -4.72 8.35 -0.97
N LEU A 116 -3.45 8.18 -0.56
CA LEU A 116 -3.12 7.67 0.77
C LEU A 116 -3.83 8.43 1.90
N TRP A 117 -3.90 9.77 1.79
CA TRP A 117 -4.57 10.61 2.77
C TRP A 117 -6.08 10.33 2.86
N ASP A 118 -6.74 10.10 1.73
CA ASP A 118 -8.17 9.79 1.67
C ASP A 118 -8.46 8.46 2.36
N VAL A 119 -7.64 7.43 2.09
CA VAL A 119 -7.79 6.10 2.69
C VAL A 119 -7.62 6.15 4.21
N LEU A 120 -6.59 6.85 4.69
CA LEU A 120 -6.32 6.94 6.14
C LEU A 120 -7.42 7.69 6.90
N LYS A 121 -8.11 8.65 6.28
CA LYS A 121 -9.27 9.31 6.92
C LYS A 121 -10.46 8.40 7.09
N GLU A 122 -10.73 7.59 6.07
CA GLU A 122 -11.88 6.68 6.04
C GLU A 122 -11.67 5.42 6.88
N ASP A 123 -10.42 5.09 7.20
CA ASP A 123 -10.07 3.96 8.05
C ASP A 123 -10.54 4.15 9.51
N LEU A 124 -11.30 3.19 10.03
CA LEU A 124 -11.88 3.16 11.37
C LEU A 124 -11.12 2.25 12.35
N SER A 125 -9.84 1.99 12.09
CA SER A 125 -8.95 1.20 12.95
C SER A 125 -9.11 1.51 14.43
N GLU A 126 -9.31 0.46 15.24
CA GLU A 126 -9.57 0.59 16.67
C GLU A 126 -8.40 1.25 17.41
N PHE A 127 -8.72 2.17 18.31
CA PHE A 127 -7.73 2.89 19.10
C PHE A 127 -6.86 1.93 19.93
N GLY A 128 -5.54 2.14 19.92
CA GLY A 128 -4.57 1.34 20.69
C GLY A 128 -4.05 0.09 19.97
N THR A 129 -4.58 -0.24 18.79
CA THR A 129 -4.05 -1.32 17.93
C THR A 129 -2.70 -0.96 17.30
N SER A 130 -2.00 -1.98 16.80
CA SER A 130 -0.72 -1.77 16.13
C SER A 130 -0.90 -1.02 14.80
N GLU A 131 -2.00 -1.32 14.14
CA GLU A 131 -2.54 -0.76 12.91
C GLU A 131 -2.77 0.74 13.11
N TYR A 132 -3.57 1.11 14.13
CA TYR A 132 -3.80 2.52 14.50
C TYR A 132 -2.49 3.26 14.79
N LYS A 133 -1.55 2.64 15.52
CA LYS A 133 -0.24 3.24 15.80
C LYS A 133 0.55 3.53 14.53
N TYR A 134 0.60 2.61 13.56
CA TYR A 134 1.35 2.83 12.33
C TYR A 134 0.62 3.74 11.35
N LYS A 135 -0.72 3.71 11.32
CA LYS A 135 -1.55 4.71 10.65
C LYS A 135 -1.17 6.13 11.10
N MET A 136 -1.12 6.38 12.41
CA MET A 136 -0.73 7.69 12.94
C MET A 136 0.70 8.08 12.53
N ARG A 137 1.64 7.13 12.51
CA ARG A 137 3.01 7.38 12.01
C ARG A 137 3.04 7.77 10.54
N ILE A 138 2.18 7.18 9.72
CA ILE A 138 2.06 7.55 8.30
C ILE A 138 1.49 8.97 8.19
N ILE A 139 0.46 9.30 8.97
CA ILE A 139 -0.12 10.65 9.01
C ILE A 139 0.96 11.68 9.39
N ASP A 140 1.73 11.41 10.44
CA ASP A 140 2.82 12.29 10.88
C ASP A 140 3.93 12.41 9.81
N PHE A 141 4.24 11.31 9.13
CA PHE A 141 5.16 11.34 8.00
C PHE A 141 4.65 12.25 6.88
N LEU A 142 3.38 12.15 6.48
CA LEU A 142 2.80 12.99 5.44
C LEU A 142 2.81 14.48 5.83
N LYS A 143 2.46 14.80 7.08
CA LYS A 143 2.59 16.16 7.64
C LYS A 143 4.03 16.67 7.54
N SER A 144 5.01 15.84 7.91
CA SER A 144 6.42 16.21 7.84
C SER A 144 6.93 16.49 6.42
N LYS A 145 6.23 15.98 5.39
CA LYS A 145 6.52 16.24 3.97
C LYS A 145 5.81 17.48 3.43
N GLY A 146 5.13 18.25 4.28
CA GLY A 146 4.45 19.48 3.87
C GLY A 146 3.13 19.23 3.15
N LEU A 147 2.55 18.03 3.26
CA LEU A 147 1.15 17.85 2.89
C LEU A 147 0.33 18.75 3.83
N ASP A 148 -0.32 19.78 3.31
CA ASP A 148 -1.16 20.65 4.09
C ASP A 148 -2.47 19.94 4.41
N ILE A 149 -2.55 19.45 5.64
CA ILE A 149 -3.66 18.68 6.18
C ILE A 149 -4.71 19.63 6.81
N SER A 150 -4.42 20.93 6.89
CA SER A 150 -5.27 21.90 7.59
C SER A 150 -6.57 22.25 6.86
N LEU A 151 -6.74 21.82 5.60
CA LEU A 151 -7.94 22.13 4.80
C LEU A 151 -9.15 21.21 5.02
N ASP A 152 -9.03 20.17 5.86
CA ASP A 152 -10.17 19.34 6.26
C ASP A 152 -10.48 19.51 7.75
N SER A 153 -11.07 20.65 8.09
CA SER A 153 -11.72 20.94 9.37
C SER A 153 -13.01 20.11 9.54
N TYR A 154 -12.88 18.78 9.62
CA TYR A 154 -14.01 17.87 9.86
C TYR A 154 -13.92 17.09 11.19
N PHE A 155 -13.00 17.46 12.07
CA PHE A 155 -12.96 16.98 13.47
C PHE A 155 -13.26 18.11 14.48
N GLU A 156 -14.14 19.04 14.12
CA GLU A 156 -15.02 19.68 15.10
C GLU A 156 -16.41 19.07 14.94
N LEU A 157 -16.71 18.06 15.78
CA LEU A 157 -17.99 17.77 16.44
C LEU A 157 -17.89 16.41 17.16
#